data_AF-A0A182D5M2-F1
#
_entry.id   AF-A0A182D5M2-F1
#
_cell.length_a   1.000
_cell.length_b   1.000
_cell.length_c   1.000
_cell.angle_alpha   90.00
_cell.angle_beta   90.00
_cell.angle_gamma   90.00
#
_symmetry.space_group_name_H-M   'P 1'
#
loop_
_entity.id
_entity.type
_entity.pdbx_description
1 polymer ?
#
loop_
_entity_poly.entity_id
_entity_poly.type
_entity_poly.pdbx_seq_one_letter_code
_entity_poly.pdbx_strand_id
1 'polypeptide(L)'
;MTAPDEPATRHRLDGLEPDNLLAFLALLGLLRALEAESRDSLRPRAAWDVEHPPLRPVLHLARPLTQTEVAEAAAAGVARLAAAHEFGGRADLDHPRPDARDLLKAAAASPETRQRADLLTALMSDAAVKDAKDPATAPVDPTPLCLLFGQGHQHFLDRLASVPRTEVPPPRGRGKKAVAVSAADCLAEALFKPWHRDDPTFSFRWDPAEDVRYALMPGDPTDPAYKGGTQHGANRLAAIGIAALTLAPEPRAGRVRPAILGGRSDARGFSFAWPVWREPATLAAIRALLGHPGLRTPAALAHLGVDHVLVARRISVGKFMNFTRARAEER
;
A
#
# COMPACT_ATOMS: atom_id res chain seq x y z
N MET A 1 33.16 -0.65 -11.83
CA MET A 1 31.70 -0.84 -12.03
C MET A 1 31.48 -2.34 -12.14
N THR A 2 31.24 -3.01 -11.01
CA THR A 2 31.02 -4.45 -10.97
C THR A 2 29.71 -4.76 -11.69
N ALA A 3 29.71 -5.74 -12.59
CA ALA A 3 28.49 -6.19 -13.25
C ALA A 3 27.43 -6.54 -12.18
N PRO A 4 26.15 -6.22 -12.41
CA PRO A 4 25.11 -6.65 -11.47
C PRO A 4 25.12 -8.18 -11.42
N ASP A 5 25.34 -8.74 -10.22
CA ASP A 5 25.16 -10.18 -9.97
C ASP A 5 23.80 -10.61 -10.53
N GLU A 6 23.82 -11.62 -11.37
CA GLU A 6 22.61 -12.17 -11.96
C GLU A 6 21.69 -12.69 -10.84
N PRO A 7 20.39 -12.38 -10.85
CA PRO A 7 19.49 -12.81 -9.78
C PRO A 7 19.42 -14.33 -9.73
N ALA A 8 19.72 -14.90 -8.57
CA ALA A 8 19.74 -16.36 -8.38
C ALA A 8 18.35 -17.00 -8.53
N THR A 9 17.27 -16.25 -8.28
CA THR A 9 15.89 -16.73 -8.49
C THR A 9 14.92 -15.61 -8.83
N ARG A 10 13.90 -15.95 -9.62
CA ARG A 10 12.82 -15.06 -10.05
C ARG A 10 11.47 -15.69 -9.74
N HIS A 11 10.53 -14.91 -9.21
CA HIS A 11 9.15 -15.35 -8.97
C HIS A 11 8.17 -14.38 -9.62
N ARG A 12 7.37 -14.89 -10.56
CA ARG A 12 6.22 -14.15 -11.07
C ARG A 12 5.16 -14.07 -9.97
N LEU A 13 4.67 -12.87 -9.69
CA LEU A 13 3.72 -12.60 -8.63
C LEU A 13 2.31 -12.60 -9.21
N ASP A 14 1.81 -13.77 -9.59
CA ASP A 14 0.57 -13.94 -10.36
C ASP A 14 -0.69 -13.40 -9.65
N GLY A 15 -0.65 -13.25 -8.32
CA GLY A 15 -1.73 -12.63 -7.56
C GLY A 15 -1.76 -11.11 -7.64
N LEU A 16 -0.63 -10.45 -7.90
CA LEU A 16 -0.57 -8.99 -7.93
C LEU A 16 -1.07 -8.44 -9.27
N GLU A 17 -2.34 -8.04 -9.28
CA GLU A 17 -3.01 -7.44 -10.43
C GLU A 17 -2.40 -6.06 -10.79
N PRO A 18 -2.02 -5.81 -12.06
CA PRO A 18 -1.25 -4.62 -12.44
C PRO A 18 -1.98 -3.29 -12.26
N ASP A 19 -3.29 -3.31 -12.45
CA ASP A 19 -4.19 -2.15 -12.43
C ASP A 19 -4.90 -1.96 -11.08
N ASN A 20 -4.45 -2.67 -10.03
CA ASN A 20 -5.03 -2.63 -8.70
C ASN A 20 -4.09 -1.90 -7.73
N LEU A 21 -4.55 -0.80 -7.13
CA LEU A 21 -3.74 -0.03 -6.19
C LEU A 21 -3.34 -0.87 -4.97
N LEU A 22 -4.24 -1.73 -4.45
CA LEU A 22 -3.90 -2.63 -3.36
C LEU A 22 -2.72 -3.54 -3.73
N ALA A 23 -2.69 -4.05 -4.97
CA ALA A 23 -1.62 -4.93 -5.43
C ALA A 23 -0.28 -4.18 -5.57
N PHE A 24 -0.31 -2.94 -6.05
CA PHE A 24 0.89 -2.12 -6.10
C PHE A 24 1.43 -1.78 -4.70
N LEU A 25 0.56 -1.41 -3.76
CA LEU A 25 0.95 -1.20 -2.36
C LEU A 25 1.47 -2.49 -1.71
N ALA A 26 0.88 -3.64 -2.03
CA ALA A 26 1.36 -4.95 -1.57
C ALA A 26 2.75 -5.28 -2.15
N LEU A 27 3.05 -4.91 -3.39
CA LEU A 27 4.40 -5.04 -3.96
C LEU A 27 5.42 -4.20 -3.18
N LEU A 28 5.09 -2.94 -2.86
CA LEU A 28 5.95 -2.10 -2.01
C LEU A 28 6.13 -2.73 -0.62
N GLY A 29 5.05 -3.27 -0.06
CA GLY A 29 5.03 -4.00 1.20
C GLY A 29 5.93 -5.22 1.21
N LEU A 30 5.89 -6.03 0.14
CA LEU A 30 6.74 -7.21 -0.05
C LEU A 30 8.22 -6.83 -0.03
N LEU A 31 8.60 -5.82 -0.83
CA LEU A 31 9.99 -5.37 -0.87
C LEU A 31 10.44 -4.83 0.50
N ARG A 32 9.60 -4.04 1.18
CA ARG A 32 9.88 -3.56 2.55
C ARG A 32 10.06 -4.71 3.54
N ALA A 33 9.18 -5.71 3.50
CA ALA A 33 9.23 -6.86 4.39
C ALA A 33 10.51 -7.69 4.19
N LEU A 34 10.86 -7.97 2.92
CA LEU A 34 12.09 -8.72 2.61
C LEU A 34 13.36 -7.91 2.94
N GLU A 35 13.37 -6.58 2.74
CA GLU A 35 14.47 -5.73 3.20
C GLU A 35 14.59 -5.71 4.73
N ALA A 36 13.47 -5.73 5.46
CA ALA A 36 13.47 -5.75 6.92
C ALA A 36 13.92 -7.11 7.50
N GLU A 37 13.67 -8.21 6.78
CA GLU A 37 14.15 -9.52 7.19
C GLU A 37 15.64 -9.71 6.87
N SER A 38 16.07 -9.47 5.63
CA SER A 38 17.49 -9.58 5.27
C SER A 38 17.84 -8.85 3.96
N ARG A 39 17.99 -7.52 4.03
CA ARG A 39 18.34 -6.67 2.88
C ARG A 39 19.60 -7.14 2.13
N ASP A 40 20.69 -7.39 2.84
CA ASP A 40 22.00 -7.64 2.22
C ASP A 40 22.10 -9.03 1.59
N SER A 41 21.36 -10.01 2.14
CA SER A 41 21.31 -11.39 1.65
C SER A 41 20.30 -11.57 0.52
N LEU A 42 19.07 -11.05 0.68
CA LEU A 42 18.00 -11.25 -0.31
C LEU A 42 18.09 -10.27 -1.48
N ARG A 43 18.55 -9.03 -1.22
CA ARG A 43 18.62 -7.92 -2.19
C ARG A 43 17.37 -7.82 -3.08
N PRO A 44 16.17 -7.74 -2.49
CA PRO A 44 14.92 -7.86 -3.22
C PRO A 44 14.75 -6.72 -4.24
N ARG A 45 14.39 -7.11 -5.46
CA ARG A 45 14.09 -6.19 -6.56
C ARG A 45 12.81 -6.62 -7.25
N ALA A 46 12.10 -5.68 -7.85
CA ALA A 46 10.93 -5.98 -8.67
C ALA A 46 11.09 -5.42 -10.07
N ALA A 47 10.51 -6.11 -11.05
CA ALA A 47 10.31 -5.67 -12.42
C ALA A 47 8.90 -6.08 -12.87
N TRP A 48 8.45 -5.62 -14.03
CA TRP A 48 7.21 -6.09 -14.63
C TRP A 48 7.52 -6.99 -15.83
N ASP A 49 6.85 -8.14 -15.89
CA ASP A 49 6.84 -8.99 -17.07
C ASP A 49 5.90 -8.40 -18.13
N VAL A 50 6.47 -7.55 -18.98
CA VAL A 50 5.77 -6.89 -20.08
C VAL A 50 5.73 -7.72 -21.35
N GLU A 51 6.50 -8.81 -21.41
CA GLU A 51 6.59 -9.69 -22.58
C GLU A 51 5.55 -10.82 -22.51
N HIS A 52 5.18 -11.27 -21.31
CA HIS A 52 4.20 -12.35 -21.13
C HIS A 52 2.90 -11.85 -20.51
N PRO A 53 1.82 -11.66 -21.30
CA PRO A 53 0.52 -11.33 -20.74
C PRO A 53 -0.03 -12.50 -19.87
N PRO A 54 -0.87 -12.20 -18.85
CA PRO A 54 -1.20 -10.86 -18.38
C PRO A 54 -0.01 -10.21 -17.66
N LEU A 55 0.07 -8.88 -17.71
CA LEU A 55 1.11 -8.10 -17.03
C LEU A 55 1.15 -8.45 -15.53
N ARG A 56 2.32 -8.85 -15.04
CA ARG A 56 2.55 -9.19 -13.62
C ARG A 56 3.91 -8.71 -13.15
N PRO A 57 4.06 -8.32 -11.88
CA PRO A 57 5.37 -8.06 -11.33
C PRO A 57 6.14 -9.37 -11.12
N VAL A 58 7.46 -9.29 -11.23
CA VAL A 58 8.41 -10.36 -10.99
C VAL A 58 9.33 -9.93 -9.86
N LEU A 59 9.40 -10.74 -8.81
CA LEU A 59 10.36 -10.59 -7.72
C LEU A 59 11.69 -11.22 -8.14
N HIS A 60 12.78 -10.49 -7.96
CA HIS A 60 14.15 -10.94 -8.17
C HIS A 60 14.89 -10.96 -6.84
N LEU A 61 15.58 -12.07 -6.55
CA LEU A 61 16.34 -12.28 -5.32
C LEU A 61 17.77 -12.70 -5.65
N ALA A 62 18.72 -12.24 -4.84
CA ALA A 62 20.13 -12.63 -4.94
C ALA A 62 20.40 -14.04 -4.39
N ARG A 63 19.51 -14.57 -3.55
CA ARG A 63 19.56 -15.92 -3.00
C ARG A 63 18.40 -16.75 -3.56
N PRO A 64 18.61 -18.04 -3.89
CA PRO A 64 17.52 -18.89 -4.28
C PRO A 64 16.61 -19.19 -3.10
N LEU A 65 15.31 -18.94 -3.29
CA LEU A 65 14.23 -19.28 -2.39
C LEU A 65 13.08 -19.89 -3.19
N THR A 66 12.31 -20.76 -2.58
CA THR A 66 11.01 -21.22 -3.06
C THR A 66 9.93 -20.16 -2.78
N GLN A 67 8.76 -20.27 -3.43
CA GLN A 67 7.62 -19.39 -3.14
C GLN A 67 7.20 -19.43 -1.65
N THR A 68 7.27 -20.62 -1.03
CA THR A 68 6.99 -20.79 0.39
C THR A 68 7.99 -20.02 1.26
N GLU A 69 9.28 -20.18 1.00
CA GLU A 69 10.32 -19.46 1.76
C GLU A 69 10.26 -17.94 1.55
N VAL A 70 9.86 -17.48 0.36
CA VAL A 70 9.58 -16.04 0.12
C VAL A 70 8.43 -15.55 1.00
N ALA A 71 7.34 -16.32 1.08
CA ALA A 71 6.18 -15.96 1.88
C ALA A 71 6.48 -15.98 3.39
N GLU A 72 7.29 -16.94 3.86
CA GLU A 72 7.78 -17.00 5.24
C GLU A 72 8.68 -15.82 5.59
N ALA A 73 9.66 -15.50 4.72
CA ALA A 73 10.53 -14.34 4.90
C ALA A 73 9.73 -13.02 4.91
N ALA A 74 8.75 -12.89 4.02
CA ALA A 74 7.85 -11.74 4.01
C ALA A 74 6.99 -11.67 5.28
N ALA A 75 6.48 -12.80 5.79
CA ALA A 75 5.70 -12.83 7.03
C ALA A 75 6.54 -12.39 8.24
N ALA A 76 7.78 -12.88 8.35
CA ALA A 76 8.73 -12.46 9.38
C ALA A 76 9.03 -10.95 9.29
N GLY A 77 9.30 -10.45 8.08
CA GLY A 77 9.52 -9.02 7.83
C GLY A 77 8.31 -8.15 8.19
N VAL A 78 7.09 -8.58 7.86
CA VAL A 78 5.85 -7.89 8.26
C VAL A 78 5.73 -7.85 9.78
N ALA A 79 5.99 -8.96 10.48
CA ALA A 79 5.93 -9.01 11.94
C ALA A 79 6.91 -8.02 12.60
N ARG A 80 8.14 -7.89 12.08
CA ARG A 80 9.11 -6.89 12.54
C ARG A 80 8.61 -5.46 12.33
N LEU A 81 8.05 -5.16 11.15
CA LEU A 81 7.58 -3.83 10.79
C LEU A 81 6.26 -3.44 11.47
N ALA A 82 5.45 -4.42 11.89
CA ALA A 82 4.19 -4.18 12.60
C ALA A 82 4.39 -3.47 13.94
N ALA A 83 5.57 -3.58 14.57
CA ALA A 83 5.90 -2.85 15.80
C ALA A 83 5.81 -1.32 15.62
N ALA A 84 6.12 -0.80 14.42
CA ALA A 84 6.03 0.63 14.12
C ALA A 84 4.58 1.14 14.01
N HIS A 85 3.58 0.25 13.95
CA HIS A 85 2.17 0.57 13.74
C HIS A 85 1.40 0.74 15.07
N GLU A 86 2.09 1.16 16.12
CA GLU A 86 1.47 1.51 17.39
C GLU A 86 1.03 2.98 17.38
N PHE A 87 -0.24 3.24 17.65
CA PHE A 87 -0.82 4.60 17.62
C PHE A 87 -1.43 5.01 18.98
N GLY A 88 -1.19 4.24 20.05
CA GLY A 88 -1.63 4.60 21.39
C GLY A 88 -3.15 4.66 21.54
N GLY A 89 -3.85 3.76 20.83
CA GLY A 89 -5.32 3.70 20.84
C GLY A 89 -6.04 4.80 20.05
N ARG A 90 -5.32 5.66 19.30
CA ARG A 90 -5.96 6.63 18.41
C ARG A 90 -6.52 5.95 17.16
N ALA A 91 -7.79 6.24 16.89
CA ALA A 91 -8.56 5.64 15.82
C ALA A 91 -8.41 6.34 14.45
N ASP A 92 -8.37 7.68 14.44
CA ASP A 92 -8.38 8.49 13.23
C ASP A 92 -7.13 9.37 13.08
N LEU A 93 -6.83 9.73 11.83
CA LEU A 93 -5.69 10.57 11.47
C LEU A 93 -6.08 12.05 11.50
N ASP A 94 -6.29 12.55 12.71
CA ASP A 94 -6.83 13.89 13.00
C ASP A 94 -6.04 14.65 14.07
N HIS A 95 -4.76 14.28 14.26
CA HIS A 95 -3.86 14.92 15.21
C HIS A 95 -3.89 16.45 15.08
N PRO A 96 -4.08 17.19 16.19
CA PRO A 96 -3.78 18.61 16.23
C PRO A 96 -2.34 18.88 15.77
N ARG A 97 -2.13 20.03 15.14
CA ARG A 97 -0.83 20.40 14.58
C ARG A 97 0.36 20.27 15.56
N PRO A 98 0.28 20.73 16.83
CA PRO A 98 1.38 20.56 17.78
C PRO A 98 1.68 19.09 18.07
N ASP A 99 0.64 18.28 18.32
CA ASP A 99 0.77 16.84 18.59
C ASP A 99 1.43 16.11 17.42
N ALA A 100 1.01 16.42 16.19
CA ALA A 100 1.61 15.84 14.98
C ALA A 100 3.09 16.20 14.86
N ARG A 101 3.46 17.45 15.15
CA ARG A 101 4.85 17.92 15.15
C ARG A 101 5.69 17.14 16.16
N ASP A 102 5.18 16.97 17.37
CA ASP A 102 5.92 16.28 18.44
C ASP A 102 6.10 14.79 18.15
N LEU A 103 5.05 14.13 17.61
CA LEU A 103 5.15 12.75 17.14
C LEU A 103 6.19 12.58 16.02
N LEU A 104 6.19 13.49 15.03
CA LEU A 104 7.14 13.45 13.92
C LEU A 104 8.58 13.69 14.40
N LYS A 105 8.80 14.66 15.32
CA LYS A 105 10.11 14.92 15.92
C LYS A 105 10.61 13.74 16.73
N ALA A 106 9.76 13.16 17.58
CA ALA A 106 10.12 12.01 18.39
C ALA A 106 10.51 10.80 17.52
N ALA A 107 9.77 10.54 16.45
CA ALA A 107 10.10 9.46 15.51
C ALA A 107 11.40 9.72 14.73
N ALA A 108 11.73 10.99 14.44
CA ALA A 108 12.96 11.37 13.74
C ALA A 108 14.20 11.48 14.65
N ALA A 109 14.03 11.36 15.97
CA ALA A 109 15.09 11.60 16.94
C ALA A 109 16.22 10.55 16.91
N SER A 110 15.94 9.33 16.43
CA SER A 110 16.87 8.21 16.48
C SER A 110 16.83 7.34 15.23
N PRO A 111 17.95 6.74 14.79
CA PRO A 111 17.97 5.75 13.71
C PRO A 111 17.12 4.50 14.02
N GLU A 112 16.99 4.12 15.30
CA GLU A 112 16.21 2.96 15.76
C GLU A 112 14.72 3.14 15.51
N THR A 113 14.24 4.38 15.47
CA THR A 113 12.84 4.72 15.19
C THR A 113 12.59 4.98 13.70
N ARG A 114 13.55 4.68 12.81
CA ARG A 114 13.44 4.92 11.37
C ARG A 114 12.17 4.36 10.74
N GLN A 115 11.77 3.14 11.12
CA GLN A 115 10.54 2.52 10.58
C GLN A 115 9.29 3.29 10.99
N ARG A 116 9.29 3.81 12.22
CA ARG A 116 8.22 4.68 12.74
C ARG A 116 8.22 6.03 12.03
N ALA A 117 9.39 6.62 11.78
CA ALA A 117 9.51 7.86 11.02
C ALA A 117 9.00 7.70 9.58
N ASP A 118 9.42 6.65 8.88
CA ASP A 118 8.94 6.33 7.52
C ASP A 118 7.41 6.18 7.49
N LEU A 119 6.84 5.50 8.49
CA LEU A 119 5.38 5.35 8.58
C LEU A 119 4.69 6.70 8.84
N LEU A 120 5.07 7.43 9.89
CA LEU A 120 4.41 8.70 10.23
C LEU A 120 4.52 9.73 9.12
N THR A 121 5.66 9.81 8.45
CA THR A 121 5.87 10.73 7.31
C THR A 121 5.11 10.31 6.06
N ALA A 122 4.66 9.07 5.92
CA ALA A 122 3.73 8.67 4.86
C ALA A 122 2.26 9.02 5.18
N LEU A 123 1.95 9.21 6.47
CA LEU A 123 0.59 9.48 6.94
C LEU A 123 0.28 10.96 7.04
N MET A 124 1.21 11.77 7.58
CA MET A 124 0.91 13.16 7.89
C MET A 124 2.12 14.09 7.80
N SER A 125 1.83 15.38 7.71
CA SER A 125 2.76 16.48 7.93
C SER A 125 2.08 17.53 8.81
N ASP A 126 2.82 18.11 9.75
CA ASP A 126 2.37 19.24 10.56
C ASP A 126 2.28 20.57 9.79
N ALA A 127 2.69 20.58 8.50
CA ALA A 127 2.53 21.72 7.61
C ALA A 127 1.22 21.65 6.80
N ALA A 128 0.71 20.45 6.52
CA ALA A 128 -0.55 20.24 5.81
C ALA A 128 -1.68 20.05 6.83
N VAL A 129 -2.50 21.09 7.03
CA VAL A 129 -3.60 21.08 8.01
C VAL A 129 -4.93 21.45 7.35
N LYS A 130 -6.02 20.96 7.92
CA LYS A 130 -7.38 21.34 7.53
C LYS A 130 -7.65 22.80 7.92
N ASP A 131 -8.69 23.41 7.35
CA ASP A 131 -9.16 24.71 7.84
C ASP A 131 -9.77 24.46 9.21
N ALA A 132 -9.40 25.32 10.15
CA ALA A 132 -10.04 25.41 11.43
C ALA A 132 -10.20 26.89 11.77
N LYS A 133 -11.18 27.19 12.61
CA LYS A 133 -11.37 28.55 13.14
C LYS A 133 -10.13 29.02 13.91
N ASP A 134 -9.47 28.09 14.59
CA ASP A 134 -8.21 28.31 15.29
C ASP A 134 -7.09 27.47 14.64
N PRO A 135 -6.09 28.11 14.03
CA PRO A 135 -4.93 27.42 13.44
C PRO A 135 -4.11 26.58 14.42
N ALA A 136 -4.17 26.86 15.73
CA ALA A 136 -3.43 26.10 16.74
C ALA A 136 -4.04 24.72 16.99
N THR A 137 -5.35 24.59 16.81
CA THR A 137 -6.11 23.34 16.97
C THR A 137 -6.47 22.68 15.63
N ALA A 138 -6.01 23.26 14.51
CA ALA A 138 -6.24 22.69 13.19
C ALA A 138 -5.67 21.26 13.11
N PRO A 139 -6.52 20.25 12.82
CA PRO A 139 -6.04 18.90 12.65
C PRO A 139 -5.25 18.78 11.34
N VAL A 140 -4.30 17.86 11.30
CA VAL A 140 -3.58 17.52 10.07
C VAL A 140 -4.55 17.11 8.95
N ASP A 141 -4.20 17.49 7.72
CA ASP A 141 -4.85 16.97 6.52
C ASP A 141 -4.23 15.59 6.24
N PRO A 142 -5.01 14.50 6.33
CA PRO A 142 -4.46 13.15 6.28
C PRO A 142 -3.90 12.80 4.91
N THR A 143 -3.01 11.80 4.86
CA THR A 143 -2.54 11.22 3.60
C THR A 143 -3.72 10.92 2.66
N PRO A 144 -3.60 11.18 1.34
CA PRO A 144 -4.69 10.93 0.40
C PRO A 144 -5.16 9.47 0.31
N LEU A 145 -4.35 8.54 0.85
CA LEU A 145 -4.67 7.11 0.99
C LEU A 145 -5.54 6.77 2.20
N CYS A 146 -5.78 7.74 3.11
CA CYS A 146 -6.74 7.60 4.19
C CYS A 146 -8.16 7.73 3.61
N LEU A 147 -8.88 6.61 3.52
CA LEU A 147 -10.23 6.52 2.96
C LEU A 147 -11.32 6.30 4.03
N LEU A 148 -10.93 6.25 5.30
CA LEU A 148 -11.76 5.85 6.42
C LEU A 148 -11.73 6.97 7.47
N PHE A 149 -12.90 7.48 7.83
CA PHE A 149 -13.06 8.68 8.66
C PHE A 149 -14.12 8.46 9.75
N GLY A 150 -14.10 7.30 10.41
CA GLY A 150 -15.00 6.89 11.48
C GLY A 150 -16.42 6.50 11.06
N GLN A 151 -16.83 6.77 9.83
CA GLN A 151 -18.18 6.43 9.35
C GLN A 151 -18.42 4.90 9.39
N GLY A 152 -19.44 4.49 10.15
CA GLY A 152 -19.74 3.06 10.35
C GLY A 152 -18.66 2.32 11.13
N HIS A 153 -18.03 2.99 12.11
CA HIS A 153 -16.93 2.47 12.93
C HIS A 153 -15.70 2.05 12.10
N GLN A 154 -15.49 2.72 10.96
CA GLN A 154 -14.33 2.48 10.09
C GLN A 154 -13.27 3.53 10.35
N HIS A 155 -12.30 3.16 11.17
CA HIS A 155 -11.22 4.05 11.63
C HIS A 155 -9.90 3.66 10.96
N PHE A 156 -9.20 4.64 10.37
CA PHE A 156 -8.02 4.37 9.55
C PHE A 156 -6.81 3.92 10.37
N LEU A 157 -6.49 4.60 11.46
CA LEU A 157 -5.34 4.26 12.29
C LEU A 157 -5.56 2.97 13.06
N ASP A 158 -6.78 2.69 13.51
CA ASP A 158 -7.11 1.40 14.13
C ASP A 158 -6.83 0.24 13.16
N ARG A 159 -7.27 0.35 11.90
CA ARG A 159 -6.99 -0.67 10.88
C ARG A 159 -5.50 -0.75 10.56
N LEU A 160 -4.83 0.39 10.45
CA LEU A 160 -3.40 0.44 10.18
C LEU A 160 -2.58 -0.17 11.33
N ALA A 161 -3.09 -0.11 12.56
CA ALA A 161 -2.53 -0.78 13.73
C ALA A 161 -2.81 -2.29 13.73
N SER A 162 -4.03 -2.69 13.42
CA SER A 162 -4.50 -4.07 13.63
C SER A 162 -4.16 -5.00 12.47
N VAL A 163 -4.24 -4.52 11.21
CA VAL A 163 -4.12 -5.37 10.03
C VAL A 163 -2.73 -6.03 9.93
N PRO A 164 -1.59 -5.32 10.06
CA PRO A 164 -0.27 -5.97 10.02
C PRO A 164 -0.09 -7.07 11.07
N ARG A 165 -0.71 -6.89 12.24
CA ARG A 165 -0.65 -7.80 13.42
C ARG A 165 -1.66 -8.95 13.35
N THR A 166 -2.71 -8.81 12.54
CA THR A 166 -3.69 -9.87 12.33
C THR A 166 -3.10 -10.85 11.33
N GLU A 167 -2.37 -11.85 11.83
CA GLU A 167 -1.57 -12.75 10.99
C GLU A 167 -2.41 -13.53 9.98
N VAL A 168 -3.57 -14.00 10.43
CA VAL A 168 -4.45 -14.91 9.68
C VAL A 168 -5.89 -14.38 9.73
N PRO A 169 -6.69 -14.57 8.67
CA PRO A 169 -8.11 -14.24 8.72
C PRO A 169 -8.87 -15.24 9.63
N PRO A 170 -10.12 -14.94 10.00
CA PRO A 170 -11.00 -15.94 10.60
C PRO A 170 -11.04 -17.23 9.75
N PRO A 171 -11.16 -18.42 10.37
CA PRO A 171 -11.12 -19.68 9.63
C PRO A 171 -12.11 -19.71 8.47
N ARG A 172 -11.64 -20.14 7.30
CA ARG A 172 -12.50 -20.33 6.13
C ARG A 172 -13.31 -21.62 6.31
N GLY A 173 -14.63 -21.54 6.17
CA GLY A 173 -15.54 -22.67 6.37
C GLY A 173 -16.10 -22.78 7.80
N ARG A 174 -16.91 -23.82 8.07
CA ARG A 174 -17.51 -24.08 9.39
C ARG A 174 -17.24 -25.51 9.86
N GLY A 175 -17.10 -25.68 11.17
CA GLY A 175 -16.96 -26.98 11.83
C GLY A 175 -15.72 -27.77 11.36
N LYS A 176 -15.89 -29.06 11.07
CA LYS A 176 -14.78 -29.96 10.67
C LYS A 176 -14.12 -29.61 9.32
N LYS A 177 -14.69 -28.68 8.55
CA LYS A 177 -14.15 -28.19 7.27
C LYS A 177 -13.36 -26.89 7.41
N ALA A 178 -13.21 -26.36 8.63
CA ALA A 178 -12.43 -25.15 8.87
C ALA A 178 -10.96 -25.42 8.52
N VAL A 179 -10.40 -24.63 7.61
CA VAL A 179 -8.99 -24.72 7.23
C VAL A 179 -8.22 -23.70 8.04
N ALA A 180 -7.26 -24.16 8.84
CA ALA A 180 -6.26 -23.29 9.44
C ALA A 180 -5.24 -22.91 8.36
N VAL A 181 -5.03 -21.61 8.19
CA VAL A 181 -4.10 -21.04 7.21
C VAL A 181 -3.03 -20.31 8.00
N SER A 182 -1.75 -20.47 7.68
CA SER A 182 -0.68 -19.75 8.35
C SER A 182 -0.55 -18.30 7.81
N ALA A 183 0.22 -17.48 8.53
CA ALA A 183 0.57 -16.13 8.07
C ALA A 183 1.26 -16.16 6.69
N ALA A 184 2.18 -17.10 6.50
CA ALA A 184 2.91 -17.30 5.25
C ALA A 184 1.97 -17.79 4.14
N ASP A 185 1.05 -18.72 4.42
CA ASP A 185 0.07 -19.17 3.43
C ASP A 185 -0.80 -18.02 2.92
N CYS A 186 -1.25 -17.12 3.80
CA CYS A 186 -2.02 -15.94 3.41
C CYS A 186 -1.24 -15.02 2.46
N LEU A 187 0.07 -14.84 2.71
CA LEU A 187 0.93 -14.06 1.83
C LEU A 187 1.20 -14.80 0.51
N ALA A 188 1.45 -16.10 0.56
CA ALA A 188 1.65 -16.92 -0.63
C ALA A 188 0.41 -16.89 -1.56
N GLU A 189 -0.79 -16.98 -0.99
CA GLU A 189 -2.04 -16.81 -1.75
C GLU A 189 -2.12 -15.43 -2.40
N ALA A 190 -1.84 -14.35 -1.65
CA ALA A 190 -1.90 -13.00 -2.19
C ALA A 190 -0.84 -12.73 -3.28
N LEU A 191 0.34 -13.37 -3.18
CA LEU A 191 1.45 -13.14 -4.10
C LEU A 191 1.39 -14.02 -5.35
N PHE A 192 1.01 -15.28 -5.21
CA PHE A 192 1.21 -16.29 -6.26
C PHE A 192 -0.09 -16.90 -6.80
N LYS A 193 -1.25 -16.56 -6.23
CA LYS A 193 -2.55 -17.07 -6.71
C LYS A 193 -3.48 -15.92 -7.10
N PRO A 194 -4.39 -16.12 -8.07
CA PRO A 194 -5.45 -15.17 -8.35
C PRO A 194 -6.24 -14.81 -7.09
N TRP A 195 -6.59 -13.53 -6.93
CA TRP A 195 -7.29 -13.06 -5.74
C TRP A 195 -8.77 -13.43 -5.76
N HIS A 196 -9.19 -14.24 -4.80
CA HIS A 196 -10.58 -14.64 -4.62
C HIS A 196 -11.37 -13.67 -3.72
N ARG A 197 -10.66 -12.94 -2.83
CA ARG A 197 -11.25 -11.92 -1.93
C ARG A 197 -12.31 -12.49 -0.97
N ASP A 198 -12.09 -13.71 -0.50
CA ASP A 198 -13.02 -14.41 0.38
C ASP A 198 -12.79 -14.12 1.87
N ASP A 199 -11.74 -13.35 2.22
CA ASP A 199 -11.39 -13.16 3.63
C ASP A 199 -12.30 -12.11 4.26
N PRO A 200 -12.98 -12.43 5.39
CA PRO A 200 -13.89 -11.50 6.07
C PRO A 200 -13.14 -10.50 6.96
N THR A 201 -11.94 -10.08 6.55
CA THR A 201 -11.10 -9.14 7.29
C THR A 201 -11.34 -7.69 6.85
N PHE A 202 -10.78 -6.74 7.59
CA PHE A 202 -10.99 -5.33 7.33
C PHE A 202 -10.22 -4.87 6.09
N SER A 203 -10.94 -4.21 5.18
CA SER A 203 -10.43 -3.59 3.96
C SER A 203 -9.87 -2.18 4.21
N PHE A 204 -8.91 -1.72 3.40
CA PHE A 204 -8.54 -0.29 3.36
C PHE A 204 -9.22 0.52 2.24
N ARG A 205 -10.04 -0.14 1.41
CA ARG A 205 -10.69 0.41 0.21
C ARG A 205 -9.72 0.82 -0.89
N TRP A 206 -8.57 0.18 -0.89
CA TRP A 206 -7.55 0.32 -1.92
C TRP A 206 -7.79 -0.65 -3.09
N ASP A 207 -8.55 -1.73 -2.88
CA ASP A 207 -8.95 -2.63 -3.98
C ASP A 207 -10.23 -2.09 -4.65
N PRO A 208 -10.25 -1.87 -5.97
CA PRO A 208 -11.46 -1.48 -6.69
C PRO A 208 -12.65 -2.43 -6.52
N ALA A 209 -12.41 -3.72 -6.22
CA ALA A 209 -13.46 -4.71 -5.96
C ALA A 209 -14.19 -4.45 -4.62
N GLU A 210 -13.63 -3.63 -3.74
CA GLU A 210 -14.24 -3.24 -2.46
C GLU A 210 -15.24 -2.08 -2.61
N ASP A 211 -15.39 -1.52 -3.82
CA ASP A 211 -16.47 -0.56 -4.17
C ASP A 211 -17.83 -1.28 -4.27
N VAL A 212 -18.35 -1.72 -3.13
CA VAL A 212 -19.66 -2.37 -3.05
C VAL A 212 -20.77 -1.33 -3.18
N ARG A 213 -21.46 -1.35 -4.32
CA ARG A 213 -22.64 -0.51 -4.58
C ARG A 213 -23.89 -1.23 -4.11
N TYR A 214 -24.41 -0.86 -2.93
CA TYR A 214 -25.56 -1.52 -2.31
C TYR A 214 -26.77 -1.71 -3.23
N ALA A 215 -27.05 -0.74 -4.11
CA ALA A 215 -28.16 -0.83 -5.08
C ALA A 215 -27.97 -1.91 -6.16
N LEU A 216 -26.75 -2.42 -6.34
CA LEU A 216 -26.38 -3.44 -7.32
C LEU A 216 -26.05 -4.78 -6.66
N MET A 217 -26.26 -4.93 -5.35
CA MET A 217 -25.99 -6.19 -4.66
C MET A 217 -27.07 -7.23 -4.97
N PRO A 218 -26.70 -8.52 -5.12
CA PRO A 218 -27.66 -9.60 -5.39
C PRO A 218 -28.52 -9.97 -4.17
N GLY A 219 -28.28 -9.37 -3.00
CA GLY A 219 -28.97 -9.68 -1.75
C GLY A 219 -28.82 -8.58 -0.70
N ASP A 220 -29.25 -8.88 0.53
CA ASP A 220 -29.22 -7.92 1.65
C ASP A 220 -27.77 -7.50 1.96
N PRO A 221 -27.45 -6.20 1.88
CA PRO A 221 -26.10 -5.70 2.15
C PRO A 221 -25.63 -5.85 3.60
N THR A 222 -26.54 -6.18 4.52
CA THR A 222 -26.23 -6.43 5.93
C THR A 222 -25.83 -7.87 6.19
N ASP A 223 -26.23 -8.81 5.33
CA ASP A 223 -25.93 -10.24 5.43
C ASP A 223 -24.46 -10.53 5.03
N PRO A 224 -23.65 -11.13 5.92
CA PRO A 224 -22.27 -11.53 5.62
C PRO A 224 -22.11 -12.38 4.35
N ALA A 225 -23.13 -13.15 3.95
CA ALA A 225 -23.08 -13.98 2.75
C ALA A 225 -22.96 -13.17 1.44
N TYR A 226 -23.42 -11.91 1.45
CA TYR A 226 -23.36 -11.02 0.28
C TYR A 226 -22.29 -9.93 0.42
N LYS A 227 -21.65 -9.79 1.58
CA LYS A 227 -20.53 -8.86 1.77
C LYS A 227 -19.27 -9.45 1.12
N GLY A 228 -18.81 -8.80 0.06
CA GLY A 228 -17.49 -9.09 -0.51
C GLY A 228 -16.41 -8.97 0.56
N GLY A 229 -15.53 -9.97 0.61
CA GLY A 229 -14.36 -9.94 1.48
C GLY A 229 -13.21 -9.16 0.83
N THR A 230 -12.00 -9.44 1.29
CA THR A 230 -10.78 -8.85 0.78
C THR A 230 -9.69 -9.90 0.61
N GLN A 231 -8.55 -9.52 0.06
CA GLN A 231 -7.37 -10.38 0.02
C GLN A 231 -6.49 -10.08 1.24
N HIS A 232 -6.60 -10.89 2.31
CA HIS A 232 -5.98 -10.59 3.61
C HIS A 232 -4.47 -10.36 3.52
N GLY A 233 -3.75 -11.27 2.85
CA GLY A 233 -2.30 -11.14 2.67
C GLY A 233 -1.89 -9.86 1.93
N ALA A 234 -2.68 -9.42 0.94
CA ALA A 234 -2.42 -8.19 0.21
C ALA A 234 -2.62 -6.95 1.09
N ASN A 235 -3.68 -6.91 1.91
CA ASN A 235 -3.88 -5.82 2.87
C ASN A 235 -2.76 -5.73 3.91
N ARG A 236 -2.28 -6.87 4.42
CA ARG A 236 -1.14 -6.90 5.35
C ARG A 236 0.11 -6.30 4.72
N LEU A 237 0.44 -6.69 3.50
CA LEU A 237 1.58 -6.13 2.78
C LEU A 237 1.37 -4.65 2.48
N ALA A 238 0.19 -4.26 1.99
CA ALA A 238 -0.10 -2.87 1.64
C ALA A 238 -0.05 -1.92 2.85
N ALA A 239 -0.52 -2.37 4.02
CA ALA A 239 -0.44 -1.62 5.27
C ALA A 239 1.02 -1.30 5.65
N ILE A 240 1.95 -2.22 5.42
CA ILE A 240 3.38 -1.97 5.56
C ILE A 240 3.93 -1.13 4.39
N GLY A 241 3.43 -1.37 3.17
CA GLY A 241 3.83 -0.73 1.93
C GLY A 241 3.62 0.78 1.90
N ILE A 242 2.57 1.28 2.54
CA ILE A 242 2.24 2.71 2.58
C ILE A 242 3.40 3.57 3.09
N ALA A 243 4.20 3.05 4.01
CA ALA A 243 5.35 3.75 4.58
C ALA A 243 6.49 4.00 3.56
N ALA A 244 6.40 3.47 2.34
CA ALA A 244 7.29 3.83 1.22
C ALA A 244 6.91 5.17 0.55
N LEU A 245 5.69 5.66 0.78
CA LEU A 245 5.09 6.79 0.09
C LEU A 245 5.15 8.06 0.95
N THR A 246 6.37 8.58 1.12
CA THR A 246 6.61 9.80 1.89
C THR A 246 5.69 10.94 1.43
N LEU A 247 5.05 11.58 2.39
CA LEU A 247 4.17 12.73 2.19
C LEU A 247 5.02 14.00 2.10
N ALA A 248 4.77 14.79 1.06
CA ALA A 248 5.33 16.11 0.87
C ALA A 248 4.20 17.16 0.98
N PRO A 249 4.35 18.19 1.83
CA PRO A 249 3.42 19.31 1.85
C PRO A 249 3.60 20.18 0.60
N GLU A 250 2.54 20.34 -0.19
CA GLU A 250 2.56 21.09 -1.44
C GLU A 250 1.66 22.35 -1.35
N PRO A 251 2.19 23.56 -1.59
CA PRO A 251 1.38 24.76 -1.70
C PRO A 251 0.52 24.73 -2.98
N ARG A 252 -0.80 24.80 -2.82
CA ARG A 252 -1.76 24.80 -3.91
C ARG A 252 -2.96 25.67 -3.58
N ALA A 253 -3.30 26.60 -4.48
CA ALA A 253 -4.45 27.51 -4.34
C ALA A 253 -4.49 28.22 -2.97
N GLY A 254 -3.34 28.75 -2.53
CA GLY A 254 -3.21 29.48 -1.25
C GLY A 254 -3.20 28.59 0.00
N ARG A 255 -3.12 27.27 -0.14
CA ARG A 255 -3.15 26.32 0.99
C ARG A 255 -2.10 25.23 0.85
N VAL A 256 -1.59 24.73 1.96
CA VAL A 256 -0.67 23.59 1.96
C VAL A 256 -1.50 22.30 2.04
N ARG A 257 -1.30 21.41 1.06
CA ARG A 257 -2.02 20.13 0.96
C ARG A 257 -1.06 18.95 1.04
N PRO A 258 -1.52 17.78 1.50
CA PRO A 258 -0.71 16.58 1.48
C PRO A 258 -0.61 16.04 0.05
N ALA A 259 0.60 15.90 -0.47
CA ALA A 259 0.93 15.12 -1.65
C ALA A 259 1.79 13.92 -1.23
N ILE A 260 1.76 12.82 -1.98
CA ILE A 260 2.60 11.65 -1.73
C ILE A 260 3.33 11.28 -3.03
N LEU A 261 4.41 10.52 -2.94
CA LEU A 261 5.07 9.96 -4.13
C LEU A 261 4.04 9.22 -5.02
N GLY A 262 4.04 9.49 -6.33
CA GLY A 262 3.03 8.99 -7.28
C GLY A 262 1.67 9.70 -7.22
N GLY A 263 1.38 10.44 -6.16
CA GLY A 263 0.11 11.14 -5.94
C GLY A 263 0.04 12.50 -6.63
N ARG A 264 -1.12 12.84 -7.19
CA ARG A 264 -1.43 14.18 -7.70
C ARG A 264 -2.88 14.54 -7.39
N SER A 265 -3.10 15.75 -6.92
CA SER A 265 -4.43 16.34 -6.78
C SER A 265 -4.67 17.37 -7.87
N ASP A 266 -5.80 17.28 -8.57
CA ASP A 266 -6.24 18.26 -9.55
C ASP A 266 -7.75 18.57 -9.40
N ALA A 267 -8.34 19.27 -10.38
CA ALA A 267 -9.76 19.62 -10.36
C ALA A 267 -10.70 18.40 -10.36
N ARG A 268 -10.21 17.22 -10.80
CA ARG A 268 -10.94 15.94 -10.80
C ARG A 268 -10.71 15.13 -9.52
N GLY A 269 -9.94 15.66 -8.57
CA GLY A 269 -9.65 15.02 -7.29
C GLY A 269 -8.24 14.43 -7.22
N PHE A 270 -8.04 13.49 -6.30
CA PHE A 270 -6.76 12.81 -6.10
C PHE A 270 -6.63 11.61 -7.04
N SER A 271 -5.45 11.44 -7.62
CA SER A 271 -5.07 10.23 -8.35
C SER A 271 -3.69 9.76 -7.93
N PHE A 272 -3.47 8.45 -8.03
CA PHE A 272 -2.20 7.81 -7.73
C PHE A 272 -1.67 7.13 -9.00
N ALA A 273 -0.42 7.39 -9.34
CA ALA A 273 0.25 6.84 -10.51
C ALA A 273 1.43 5.96 -10.09
N TRP A 274 1.62 4.86 -10.81
CA TRP A 274 2.81 4.04 -10.68
C TRP A 274 3.36 3.63 -12.05
N PRO A 275 4.70 3.59 -12.20
CA PRO A 275 5.32 3.13 -13.43
C PRO A 275 5.19 1.61 -13.57
N VAL A 276 5.15 1.14 -14.81
CA VAL A 276 5.40 -0.24 -15.22
C VAL A 276 6.77 -0.23 -15.89
N TRP A 277 7.74 -0.95 -15.32
CA TRP A 277 9.15 -0.88 -15.71
C TRP A 277 9.74 -2.27 -15.96
N ARG A 278 10.73 -2.33 -16.84
CA ARG A 278 11.31 -3.58 -17.38
C ARG A 278 12.44 -4.15 -16.53
N GLU A 279 13.28 -3.28 -15.97
CA GLU A 279 14.52 -3.69 -15.30
C GLU A 279 14.35 -3.86 -13.77
N PRO A 280 14.97 -4.88 -13.13
CA PRO A 280 14.84 -5.10 -11.69
C PRO A 280 15.26 -3.90 -10.81
N ALA A 281 14.28 -3.24 -10.21
CA ALA A 281 14.45 -2.05 -9.38
C ALA A 281 14.34 -2.40 -7.88
N THR A 282 15.21 -1.79 -7.06
CA THR A 282 15.10 -1.85 -5.60
C THR A 282 13.93 -0.98 -5.12
N LEU A 283 13.48 -1.15 -3.87
CA LEU A 283 12.48 -0.27 -3.28
C LEU A 283 12.88 1.21 -3.36
N ALA A 284 14.16 1.52 -3.13
CA ALA A 284 14.67 2.89 -3.23
C ALA A 284 14.57 3.45 -4.67
N ALA A 285 14.88 2.64 -5.68
CA ALA A 285 14.75 3.03 -7.08
C ALA A 285 13.27 3.23 -7.47
N ILE A 286 12.37 2.36 -7.01
CA ILE A 286 10.92 2.50 -7.24
C ILE A 286 10.40 3.79 -6.60
N ARG A 287 10.82 4.13 -5.37
CA ARG A 287 10.48 5.40 -4.72
C ARG A 287 10.98 6.61 -5.52
N ALA A 288 12.18 6.53 -6.07
CA ALA A 288 12.73 7.58 -6.94
C ALA A 288 11.89 7.76 -8.22
N LEU A 289 11.47 6.66 -8.86
CA LEU A 289 10.58 6.71 -10.03
C LEU A 289 9.21 7.32 -9.68
N LEU A 290 8.62 6.95 -8.53
CA LEU A 290 7.36 7.52 -8.04
C LEU A 290 7.46 9.02 -7.74
N GLY A 291 8.63 9.51 -7.35
CA GLY A 291 8.91 10.93 -7.11
C GLY A 291 9.37 11.69 -8.37
N HIS A 292 9.52 11.03 -9.51
CA HIS A 292 10.11 11.65 -10.68
C HIS A 292 9.13 12.69 -11.30
N PRO A 293 9.56 13.92 -11.63
CA PRO A 293 8.68 14.96 -12.16
C PRO A 293 8.01 14.58 -13.50
N GLY A 294 8.71 13.77 -14.30
CA GLY A 294 8.21 13.21 -15.56
C GLY A 294 7.28 11.99 -15.42
N LEU A 295 6.94 11.52 -14.21
CA LEU A 295 6.16 10.28 -14.02
C LEU A 295 4.86 10.25 -14.83
N ARG A 296 4.17 11.38 -14.96
CA ARG A 296 2.89 11.49 -15.68
C ARG A 296 3.02 12.08 -17.07
N THR A 297 4.25 12.26 -17.54
CA THR A 297 4.51 12.80 -18.88
C THR A 297 4.74 11.60 -19.81
N PRO A 298 3.93 11.44 -20.87
CA PRO A 298 4.08 10.32 -21.80
C PRO A 298 5.53 10.17 -22.28
N ALA A 299 6.05 8.94 -22.22
CA ALA A 299 7.41 8.56 -22.62
C ALA A 299 8.59 9.28 -21.93
N ALA A 300 8.37 10.21 -20.99
CA ALA A 300 9.45 10.95 -20.34
C ALA A 300 10.41 10.04 -19.55
N LEU A 301 9.91 8.88 -19.11
CA LEU A 301 10.68 7.88 -18.36
C LEU A 301 11.13 6.67 -19.19
N ALA A 302 10.94 6.68 -20.51
CA ALA A 302 11.32 5.55 -21.37
C ALA A 302 12.82 5.23 -21.26
N HIS A 303 13.67 6.27 -21.13
CA HIS A 303 15.11 6.12 -20.94
C HIS A 303 15.51 5.47 -19.61
N LEU A 304 14.59 5.40 -18.63
CA LEU A 304 14.77 4.69 -17.37
C LEU A 304 14.15 3.28 -17.40
N GLY A 305 13.75 2.78 -18.58
CA GLY A 305 13.13 1.47 -18.75
C GLY A 305 11.66 1.41 -18.30
N VAL A 306 11.00 2.55 -18.10
CA VAL A 306 9.55 2.62 -17.86
C VAL A 306 8.82 2.44 -19.19
N ASP A 307 7.97 1.43 -19.27
CA ASP A 307 7.17 1.10 -20.44
C ASP A 307 5.93 2.00 -20.55
N HIS A 308 5.14 2.06 -19.47
CA HIS A 308 3.98 2.94 -19.34
C HIS A 308 3.69 3.22 -17.86
N VAL A 309 2.69 4.06 -17.61
CA VAL A 309 2.30 4.49 -16.27
C VAL A 309 0.82 4.21 -16.09
N LEU A 310 0.48 3.56 -14.98
CA LEU A 310 -0.90 3.25 -14.60
C LEU A 310 -1.38 4.29 -13.58
N VAL A 311 -2.61 4.77 -13.75
CA VAL A 311 -3.21 5.80 -12.90
C VAL A 311 -4.55 5.33 -12.35
N ALA A 312 -4.64 5.21 -11.03
CA ALA A 312 -5.90 5.01 -10.30
C ALA A 312 -6.42 6.35 -9.76
N ARG A 313 -7.73 6.59 -9.86
CA ARG A 313 -8.39 7.77 -9.29
C ARG A 313 -9.11 7.44 -8.01
N ARG A 314 -8.98 8.30 -7.01
CA ARG A 314 -9.80 8.27 -5.80
C ARG A 314 -11.19 8.80 -6.16
N ILE A 315 -12.21 8.03 -5.81
CA ILE A 315 -13.61 8.34 -6.07
C ILE A 315 -14.41 8.33 -4.78
N SER A 316 -15.51 9.07 -4.78
CA SER A 316 -16.53 9.02 -3.73
C SER A 316 -17.76 8.32 -4.29
N VAL A 317 -18.24 7.31 -3.57
CA VAL A 317 -19.45 6.54 -3.90
C VAL A 317 -20.39 6.62 -2.70
N GLY A 318 -21.34 7.54 -2.77
CA GLY A 318 -22.16 7.92 -1.63
C GLY A 318 -21.31 8.50 -0.51
N LYS A 319 -21.33 7.87 0.67
CA LYS A 319 -20.55 8.29 1.84
C LYS A 319 -19.14 7.67 1.89
N PHE A 320 -18.84 6.74 1.00
CA PHE A 320 -17.59 5.98 1.01
C PHE A 320 -16.60 6.50 -0.03
N MET A 321 -15.32 6.26 0.23
CA MET A 321 -14.22 6.59 -0.67
C MET A 321 -13.53 5.30 -1.11
N ASN A 322 -13.20 5.19 -2.38
CA ASN A 322 -12.54 4.03 -3.00
C ASN A 322 -11.53 4.49 -4.05
N PHE A 323 -10.74 3.56 -4.59
CA PHE A 323 -9.97 3.77 -5.82
C PHE A 323 -10.57 3.01 -7.00
N THR A 324 -10.47 3.60 -8.18
CA THR A 324 -10.79 2.94 -9.45
C THR A 324 -9.69 1.96 -9.86
N ARG A 325 -10.03 1.00 -10.73
CA ARG A 325 -9.03 0.26 -11.53
C ARG A 325 -8.17 1.28 -12.27
N ALA A 326 -6.86 1.09 -12.24
CA ALA A 326 -5.95 1.96 -12.94
C ALA A 326 -6.10 1.82 -14.45
N ARG A 327 -5.81 2.89 -15.16
CA ARG A 327 -5.71 2.87 -16.62
C ARG A 327 -4.34 3.38 -17.01
N ALA A 328 -3.84 2.90 -18.15
CA ALA A 328 -2.66 3.52 -18.74
C ALA A 328 -2.95 5.00 -18.96
N GLU A 329 -2.01 5.86 -18.56
CA GLU A 329 -2.04 7.27 -18.93
C GLU A 329 -1.88 7.33 -20.46
N GLU A 330 -2.98 7.66 -21.15
CA GLU A 330 -3.03 7.69 -22.61
C GLU A 330 -2.02 8.72 -23.15
N ARG A 331 -1.32 8.33 -24.22
CA ARG A 331 -0.30 9.14 -24.92
C ARG A 331 -0.90 10.39 -25.56
#